data_AF-A0A1G8INE4-F1
#
_entry.id   AF-A0A1G8INE4-F1
#
_cell.length_a   1.000
_cell.length_b   1.000
_cell.length_c   1.000
_cell.angle_alpha   90.00
_cell.angle_beta   90.00
_cell.angle_gamma   90.00
#
_symmetry.space_group_name_H-M   'P 1'
#
loop_
_entity.id
_entity.type
_entity.pdbx_description
1 polymer ?
#
loop_
_entity_poly.entity_id
_entity_poly.type
_entity_poly.pdbx_seq_one_letter_code
_entity_poly.pdbx_strand_id
1 'polypeptide(L)'
;MRKIIILSTLMTALFNSTPAFVLAQESSSVSESTVEHEATSLGDFNDQVLPPSTYPATTLPSEINPQELYEGMNEFYKENYTQEEIQKSQTPLSEEELDHLASQFEKLTQETGLAIEVDQVEMTLQSDKLYVPRIIVLENYQKAMDEHKEHDSDLLLTALSELGNRIIMISYYDDSAKEMMPLHLTNRTKPLFYYTR
;
A
#
# COMPACT_ATOMS: atom_id res chain seq x y z
N MET A 1 -19.86 59.79 11.69
CA MET A 1 -20.82 58.70 11.95
C MET A 1 -22.13 58.97 11.21
N ARG A 2 -22.49 58.12 10.23
CA ARG A 2 -23.88 57.71 9.90
C ARG A 2 -23.88 56.77 8.68
N LYS A 3 -24.19 55.51 9.00
CA LYS A 3 -24.99 54.49 8.28
C LYS A 3 -24.64 54.08 6.84
N ILE A 4 -24.29 52.78 6.78
CA ILE A 4 -24.42 51.80 5.70
C ILE A 4 -25.76 51.90 4.97
N ILE A 5 -25.75 51.76 3.64
CA ILE A 5 -26.86 51.17 2.86
C ILE A 5 -26.25 50.32 1.72
N ILE A 6 -26.52 49.01 1.78
CA ILE A 6 -26.46 48.07 0.65
C ILE A 6 -27.78 48.23 -0.11
N LEU A 7 -27.78 48.32 -1.44
CA LEU A 7 -28.97 47.94 -2.21
C LEU A 7 -28.62 47.46 -3.63
N SER A 8 -29.03 46.22 -3.85
CA SER A 8 -29.28 45.51 -5.09
C SER A 8 -30.02 46.33 -6.15
N THR A 9 -29.71 46.12 -7.43
CA THR A 9 -30.73 46.19 -8.49
C THR A 9 -30.43 45.21 -9.61
N LEU A 10 -31.46 44.42 -9.92
CA LEU A 10 -31.61 43.39 -10.94
C LEU A 10 -32.50 43.91 -12.08
N MET A 11 -32.39 43.28 -13.26
CA MET A 11 -33.26 43.34 -14.46
C MET A 11 -33.02 44.54 -15.41
N THR A 12 -33.08 44.42 -16.74
CA THR A 12 -33.84 43.48 -17.59
C THR A 12 -33.19 43.36 -18.99
N ALA A 13 -33.38 42.20 -19.62
CA ALA A 13 -32.97 41.79 -20.97
C ALA A 13 -33.64 42.58 -22.12
N LEU A 14 -33.11 42.46 -23.36
CA LEU A 14 -33.89 42.38 -24.61
C LEU A 14 -33.03 41.83 -25.80
N PHE A 15 -33.41 40.62 -26.24
CA PHE A 15 -33.56 40.07 -27.61
C PHE A 15 -32.47 40.07 -28.72
N ASN A 16 -32.33 38.85 -29.26
CA ASN A 16 -32.21 38.41 -30.67
C ASN A 16 -30.90 38.59 -31.44
N SER A 17 -30.26 37.46 -31.76
CA SER A 17 -30.15 36.91 -33.13
C SER A 17 -28.97 35.93 -33.20
N THR A 18 -29.24 34.64 -33.38
CA THR A 18 -28.24 33.68 -33.87
C THR A 18 -28.12 33.79 -35.39
N PRO A 19 -26.94 33.50 -35.95
CA PRO A 19 -26.87 32.22 -36.65
C PRO A 19 -25.64 31.41 -36.22
N ALA A 20 -25.83 30.08 -36.26
CA ALA A 20 -24.78 29.10 -36.04
C ALA A 20 -23.70 29.22 -37.13
N PHE A 21 -22.44 29.29 -36.70
CA PHE A 21 -21.29 29.00 -37.55
C PHE A 21 -20.34 28.12 -36.75
N VAL A 22 -20.18 26.88 -37.22
CA VAL A 22 -19.26 25.87 -36.68
C VAL A 22 -17.97 25.98 -37.48
N LEU A 23 -16.86 26.29 -36.80
CA LEU A 23 -15.51 25.95 -37.25
C LEU A 23 -14.76 25.34 -36.07
N ALA A 24 -14.23 24.14 -36.30
CA ALA A 24 -13.38 23.37 -35.38
C ALA A 24 -11.90 23.80 -35.49
N GLN A 25 -11.10 23.31 -34.52
CA GLN A 25 -9.63 23.38 -34.35
C GLN A 25 -9.09 24.72 -33.81
N GLU A 26 -8.24 24.78 -32.78
CA GLU A 26 -7.44 23.79 -32.04
C GLU A 26 -7.15 24.36 -30.63
N SER A 27 -7.42 23.58 -29.58
CA SER A 27 -7.02 23.90 -28.21
C SER A 27 -5.65 23.27 -27.95
N SER A 28 -4.59 24.08 -27.91
CA SER A 28 -3.32 23.66 -27.33
C SER A 28 -3.31 24.03 -25.84
N SER A 29 -3.71 23.10 -24.98
CA SER A 29 -3.31 23.13 -23.57
C SER A 29 -2.21 22.10 -23.38
N VAL A 30 -1.02 22.58 -23.02
CA VAL A 30 0.12 21.77 -22.61
C VAL A 30 -0.31 20.91 -21.42
N SER A 31 -0.39 19.59 -21.63
CA SER A 31 -0.51 18.61 -20.55
C SER A 31 0.86 18.40 -19.92
N GLU A 32 0.99 18.83 -18.68
CA GLU A 32 2.04 18.39 -17.77
C GLU A 32 1.68 16.95 -17.37
N SER A 33 2.43 15.98 -17.89
CA SER A 33 2.27 14.57 -17.56
C SER A 33 2.71 14.33 -16.12
N THR A 34 1.76 14.35 -15.18
CA THR A 34 1.89 13.60 -13.94
C THR A 34 1.72 12.13 -14.30
N VAL A 35 2.78 11.33 -14.13
CA VAL A 35 2.68 9.87 -14.26
C VAL A 35 1.93 9.38 -13.02
N GLU A 36 0.61 9.34 -13.11
CA GLU A 36 -0.22 8.60 -12.15
C GLU A 36 -0.04 7.12 -12.48
N HIS A 37 0.76 6.42 -11.66
CA HIS A 37 0.76 4.97 -11.68
C HIS A 37 -0.64 4.52 -11.24
N GLU A 38 -1.42 3.93 -12.15
CA GLU A 38 -2.76 3.40 -11.86
C GLU A 38 -2.64 2.32 -10.78
N ALA A 39 -2.91 2.72 -9.55
CA ALA A 39 -2.86 1.85 -8.41
C ALA A 39 -4.08 0.90 -8.44
N THR A 40 -3.88 -0.38 -8.14
CA THR A 40 -4.95 -1.38 -8.18
C THR A 40 -5.98 -1.15 -7.06
N SER A 41 -7.14 -1.81 -7.13
CA SER A 41 -8.16 -1.77 -6.08
C SER A 41 -7.57 -2.10 -4.71
N LEU A 42 -7.99 -1.36 -3.67
CA LEU A 42 -7.63 -1.60 -2.26
C LEU A 42 -8.03 -3.03 -1.85
N GLY A 43 -7.08 -3.79 -1.32
CA GLY A 43 -7.30 -5.14 -0.80
C GLY A 43 -8.07 -5.16 0.52
N ASP A 44 -8.53 -6.35 0.93
CA ASP A 44 -9.26 -6.55 2.18
C ASP A 44 -8.40 -6.20 3.41
N PHE A 45 -7.08 -6.33 3.28
CA PHE A 45 -6.12 -5.95 4.31
C PHE A 45 -5.76 -4.44 4.32
N ASN A 46 -6.47 -3.63 3.52
CA ASN A 46 -6.21 -2.21 3.33
C ASN A 46 -4.80 -1.93 2.76
N ASP A 47 -4.31 -2.83 1.90
CA ASP A 47 -3.12 -2.65 1.09
C ASP A 47 -3.48 -2.40 -0.37
N GLN A 48 -2.75 -1.47 -0.99
CA GLN A 48 -2.84 -1.13 -2.40
C GLN A 48 -1.54 -1.49 -3.08
N VAL A 49 -1.61 -2.38 -4.07
CA VAL A 49 -0.43 -2.83 -4.81
C VAL A 49 0.05 -1.71 -5.72
N LEU A 50 1.37 -1.48 -5.68
CA LEU A 50 2.05 -0.52 -6.53
C LEU A 50 2.72 -1.25 -7.71
N PRO A 51 2.68 -0.69 -8.92
CA PRO A 51 3.52 -1.17 -10.02
C PRO A 51 5.01 -1.16 -9.63
N PRO A 52 5.83 -2.09 -10.14
CA PRO A 52 5.54 -3.09 -11.18
C PRO A 52 5.06 -4.46 -10.65
N SER A 53 4.59 -4.56 -9.40
CA SER A 53 4.21 -5.85 -8.81
C SER A 53 3.20 -6.63 -9.66
N THR A 54 3.45 -7.93 -9.81
CA THR A 54 2.57 -8.88 -10.49
C THR A 54 1.64 -9.63 -9.53
N TYR A 55 1.73 -9.35 -8.23
CA TYR A 55 0.97 -10.06 -7.20
C TYR A 55 -0.27 -9.29 -6.78
N PRO A 56 -1.36 -9.98 -6.42
CA PRO A 56 -2.59 -9.31 -6.00
C PRO A 56 -2.40 -8.59 -4.66
N ALA A 57 -3.35 -7.71 -4.34
CA ALA A 57 -3.50 -7.19 -3.00
C ALA A 57 -3.81 -8.33 -2.02
N THR A 58 -3.57 -8.06 -0.75
CA THR A 58 -3.68 -9.08 0.29
C THR A 58 -5.14 -9.37 0.62
N THR A 59 -5.48 -10.66 0.65
CA THR A 59 -6.80 -11.19 1.00
C THR A 59 -6.77 -11.72 2.43
N LEU A 60 -7.81 -11.41 3.20
CA LEU A 60 -7.94 -11.87 4.57
C LEU A 60 -8.57 -13.26 4.65
N PRO A 61 -8.17 -14.09 5.63
CA PRO A 61 -8.91 -15.30 5.97
C PRO A 61 -10.38 -14.96 6.26
N SER A 62 -11.30 -15.83 5.83
CA SER A 62 -12.75 -15.63 5.95
C SER A 62 -13.25 -15.40 7.38
N GLU A 63 -12.49 -15.84 8.37
CA GLU A 63 -12.77 -15.69 9.79
C GLU A 63 -12.38 -14.31 10.35
N ILE A 64 -11.62 -13.51 9.61
CA ILE A 64 -11.20 -12.17 10.01
C ILE A 64 -12.15 -11.16 9.39
N ASN A 65 -12.83 -10.36 10.22
CA ASN A 65 -13.64 -9.23 9.75
C ASN A 65 -12.70 -8.07 9.35
N PRO A 66 -12.67 -7.64 8.07
CA PRO A 66 -11.78 -6.57 7.61
C PRO A 66 -11.96 -5.25 8.35
N GLN A 67 -13.21 -4.89 8.68
CA GLN A 67 -13.51 -3.64 9.36
C GLN A 67 -12.97 -3.65 10.80
N GLU A 68 -13.24 -4.70 11.56
CA GLU A 68 -12.77 -4.83 12.95
C GLU A 68 -11.25 -4.87 13.02
N LEU A 69 -10.61 -5.57 12.08
CA LEU A 69 -9.16 -5.57 11.96
C LEU A 69 -8.63 -4.15 11.68
N TYR A 70 -9.21 -3.45 10.71
CA TYR A 70 -8.75 -2.11 10.35
C TYR A 70 -8.90 -1.12 11.51
N GLU A 71 -10.03 -1.17 12.24
CA GLU A 71 -10.25 -0.37 13.45
C GLU A 71 -9.20 -0.69 14.53
N GLY A 72 -8.94 -1.97 14.79
CA GLY A 72 -7.95 -2.41 15.77
C GLY A 72 -6.50 -2.04 15.41
N MET A 73 -6.10 -2.21 14.15
CA MET A 73 -4.78 -1.79 13.66
C MET A 73 -4.61 -0.28 13.83
N ASN A 74 -5.64 0.50 13.49
CA ASN A 74 -5.60 1.95 13.62
C ASN A 74 -5.46 2.41 15.08
N GLU A 75 -6.24 1.84 15.99
CA GLU A 75 -6.15 2.15 17.41
C GLU A 75 -4.75 1.81 17.96
N PHE A 76 -4.27 0.59 17.70
CA PHE A 76 -2.96 0.16 18.14
C PHE A 76 -1.83 1.04 17.57
N TYR A 77 -1.87 1.32 16.26
CA TYR A 77 -0.89 2.15 15.58
C TYR A 77 -0.82 3.55 16.21
N LYS A 78 -1.97 4.20 16.43
CA LYS A 78 -2.05 5.53 17.04
C LYS A 78 -1.48 5.58 18.45
N GLU A 79 -1.71 4.54 19.25
CA GLU A 79 -1.29 4.51 20.65
C GLU A 79 0.18 4.15 20.82
N ASN A 80 0.74 3.34 19.91
CA ASN A 80 2.02 2.70 20.12
C ASN A 80 3.13 3.22 19.20
N TYR A 81 2.81 3.76 18.02
CA TYR A 81 3.83 4.24 17.08
C TYR A 81 4.17 5.70 17.32
N THR A 82 5.46 5.99 17.46
CA THR A 82 5.97 7.37 17.53
C THR A 82 6.13 7.94 16.14
N GLN A 83 6.09 9.28 16.02
CA GLN A 83 6.26 9.97 14.74
C GLN A 83 7.59 9.63 14.04
N GLU A 84 8.66 9.38 14.80
CA GLU A 84 9.95 8.96 14.23
C GLU A 84 9.85 7.57 13.57
N GLU A 85 9.13 6.63 14.18
CA GLU A 85 8.93 5.29 13.64
C GLU A 85 8.05 5.32 12.40
N ILE A 86 7.00 6.14 12.42
CA ILE A 86 6.08 6.35 11.30
C ILE A 86 6.84 6.87 10.08
N GLN A 87 7.70 7.88 10.26
CA GLN A 87 8.48 8.50 9.19
C GLN A 87 9.38 7.50 8.44
N LYS A 88 9.81 6.40 9.07
CA LYS A 88 10.60 5.35 8.41
C LYS A 88 9.85 4.63 7.29
N SER A 89 8.52 4.69 7.32
CA SER A 89 7.66 4.03 6.34
C SER A 89 6.92 5.03 5.43
N GLN A 90 7.13 6.34 5.58
CA GLN A 90 6.45 7.37 4.77
C GLN A 90 7.14 7.68 3.44
N THR A 91 8.36 7.19 3.23
CA THR A 91 9.08 7.31 1.96
C THR A 91 9.07 5.96 1.24
N PRO A 92 8.71 5.87 -0.05
CA PRO A 92 8.80 4.61 -0.78
C PRO A 92 10.25 4.16 -0.92
N LEU A 93 10.48 2.84 -0.92
CA LEU A 93 11.74 2.29 -1.38
C LEU A 93 11.81 2.40 -2.91
N SER A 94 12.99 2.70 -3.42
CA SER A 94 13.32 2.64 -4.84
C SER A 94 13.41 1.19 -5.33
N GLU A 95 13.34 0.98 -6.65
CA GLU A 95 13.54 -0.34 -7.26
C GLU A 95 14.90 -0.95 -6.87
N GLU A 96 15.98 -0.15 -6.83
CA GLU A 96 17.31 -0.61 -6.41
C GLU A 96 17.33 -1.08 -4.94
N GLU A 97 16.61 -0.40 -4.05
CA GLU A 97 16.49 -0.81 -2.64
C GLU A 97 15.66 -2.09 -2.48
N LEU A 98 14.60 -2.27 -3.28
CA LEU A 98 13.80 -3.49 -3.30
C LEU A 98 14.59 -4.67 -3.87
N ASP A 99 15.34 -4.48 -4.95
CA ASP A 99 16.22 -5.49 -5.54
C ASP A 99 17.34 -5.88 -4.56
N HIS A 100 17.93 -4.90 -3.87
CA HIS A 100 18.93 -5.16 -2.85
C HIS A 100 18.36 -5.99 -1.70
N LEU A 101 17.15 -5.64 -1.22
CA LEU A 101 16.46 -6.40 -0.19
C LEU A 101 16.14 -7.83 -0.66
N ALA A 102 15.64 -8.00 -1.89
CA ALA A 102 15.40 -9.30 -2.49
C ALA A 102 16.68 -10.17 -2.50
N SER A 103 17.82 -9.58 -2.85
CA SER A 103 19.11 -10.29 -2.88
C SER A 103 19.56 -10.82 -1.51
N GLN A 104 19.11 -10.22 -0.40
CA GLN A 104 19.44 -10.71 0.95
C GLN A 104 18.77 -12.06 1.26
N PHE A 105 17.68 -12.39 0.57
CA PHE A 105 16.98 -13.66 0.73
C PHE A 105 17.54 -14.80 -0.12
N GLU A 106 18.46 -14.52 -1.07
CA GLU A 106 19.01 -15.56 -1.96
C GLU A 106 19.63 -16.74 -1.18
N LYS A 107 20.34 -16.45 -0.10
CA LYS A 107 20.92 -17.48 0.75
C LYS A 107 19.83 -18.33 1.41
N LEU A 108 18.80 -17.69 1.95
CA LEU A 108 17.68 -18.39 2.57
C LEU A 108 16.96 -19.27 1.53
N THR A 109 16.72 -18.74 0.34
CA THR A 109 16.16 -19.49 -0.79
C THR A 109 17.02 -20.69 -1.19
N GLN A 110 18.35 -20.57 -1.20
CA GLN A 110 19.25 -21.68 -1.51
C GLN A 110 19.27 -22.76 -0.42
N GLU A 111 19.22 -22.36 0.84
CA GLU A 111 19.29 -23.27 2.00
C GLU A 111 17.97 -23.98 2.27
N THR A 112 16.85 -23.28 2.10
CA THR A 112 15.51 -23.81 2.37
C THR A 112 14.83 -24.35 1.13
N GLY A 113 15.06 -23.76 -0.05
CA GLY A 113 14.27 -24.00 -1.25
C GLY A 113 13.04 -23.10 -1.38
N LEU A 114 12.78 -22.23 -0.40
CA LEU A 114 11.68 -21.26 -0.45
C LEU A 114 11.99 -20.16 -1.47
N ALA A 115 11.18 -20.08 -2.51
CA ALA A 115 11.22 -18.97 -3.45
C ALA A 115 10.63 -17.72 -2.80
N ILE A 116 11.42 -16.65 -2.76
CA ILE A 116 11.06 -15.39 -2.11
C ILE A 116 11.18 -14.27 -3.14
N GLU A 117 10.16 -13.43 -3.21
CA GLU A 117 10.17 -12.18 -3.96
C GLU A 117 9.85 -11.01 -3.03
N VAL A 118 10.17 -9.80 -3.48
CA VAL A 118 9.94 -8.58 -2.70
C VAL A 118 9.28 -7.55 -3.60
N ASP A 119 8.19 -6.97 -3.11
CA ASP A 119 7.59 -5.79 -3.69
C ASP A 119 7.25 -4.76 -2.62
N GLN A 120 6.43 -3.77 -2.97
CA GLN A 120 5.96 -2.76 -2.04
C GLN A 120 4.47 -2.47 -2.28
N VAL A 121 3.76 -2.27 -1.17
CA VAL A 121 2.36 -1.84 -1.15
C VAL A 121 2.24 -0.48 -0.48
N GLU A 122 1.22 0.26 -0.86
CA GLU A 122 0.76 1.44 -0.13
C GLU A 122 -0.31 1.02 0.88
N MET A 123 -0.23 1.52 2.12
CA MET A 123 -1.26 1.34 3.14
C MET A 123 -1.60 2.68 3.77
N THR A 124 -2.87 2.87 4.13
CA THR A 124 -3.28 4.04 4.94
C THR A 124 -3.63 3.57 6.34
N LEU A 125 -2.88 4.01 7.35
CA LEU A 125 -3.23 3.81 8.76
C LEU A 125 -3.51 5.16 9.38
N GLN A 126 -4.68 5.31 10.00
CA GLN A 126 -5.26 6.55 10.50
C GLN A 126 -5.41 7.57 9.36
N SER A 127 -4.40 8.41 9.17
CA SER A 127 -4.29 9.37 8.07
C SER A 127 -2.87 9.42 7.51
N ASP A 128 -2.01 8.50 7.94
CA ASP A 128 -0.66 8.36 7.44
C ASP A 128 -0.65 7.40 6.26
N LYS A 129 -0.07 7.87 5.16
CA LYS A 129 0.23 7.06 3.99
C LYS A 129 1.58 6.41 4.17
N LEU A 130 1.61 5.08 4.10
CA LEU A 130 2.77 4.26 4.37
C LEU A 130 3.12 3.42 3.15
N TYR A 131 4.41 3.24 2.92
CA TYR A 131 4.97 2.38 1.90
C TYR A 131 5.64 1.18 2.58
N VAL A 132 4.97 0.04 2.48
CA VAL A 132 5.32 -1.17 3.22
C VAL A 132 5.95 -2.16 2.23
N PRO A 133 7.26 -2.45 2.34
CA PRO A 133 7.86 -3.55 1.61
C PRO A 133 7.22 -4.85 2.06
N ARG A 134 6.83 -5.65 1.07
CA ARG A 134 6.16 -6.93 1.26
C ARG A 134 7.09 -8.03 0.76
N ILE A 135 7.54 -8.85 1.70
CA ILE A 135 8.29 -10.07 1.44
C ILE A 135 7.28 -11.17 1.12
N ILE A 136 7.38 -11.72 -0.08
CA ILE A 136 6.43 -12.68 -0.64
C ILE A 136 7.09 -14.05 -0.69
N VAL A 137 6.53 -15.00 0.06
CA VAL A 137 6.88 -16.41 -0.07
C VAL A 137 6.00 -17.01 -1.17
N LEU A 138 6.61 -17.54 -2.23
CA LEU A 138 5.92 -18.08 -3.41
C LEU A 138 5.42 -19.51 -3.19
N GLU A 139 4.71 -19.69 -2.09
CA GLU A 139 4.13 -20.94 -1.66
C GLU A 139 2.95 -20.66 -0.72
N ASN A 140 1.99 -21.58 -0.64
CA ASN A 140 0.93 -21.42 0.33
C ASN A 140 1.45 -21.66 1.77
N TYR A 141 0.84 -20.98 2.74
CA TYR A 141 1.29 -20.98 4.13
C TYR A 141 1.43 -22.39 4.72
N GLN A 142 0.44 -23.26 4.51
CA GLN A 142 0.45 -24.60 5.10
C GLN A 142 1.64 -25.42 4.59
N LYS A 143 1.89 -25.37 3.28
CA LYS A 143 2.99 -26.11 2.66
C LYS A 143 4.35 -25.56 3.10
N ALA A 144 4.52 -24.24 3.11
CA ALA A 144 5.75 -23.62 3.57
C ALA A 144 6.07 -23.98 5.03
N MET A 145 5.06 -24.01 5.92
CA MET A 145 5.24 -24.40 7.32
C MET A 145 5.52 -25.89 7.53
N ASP A 146 4.94 -26.76 6.70
CA ASP A 146 5.17 -28.20 6.77
C ASP A 146 6.57 -28.58 6.25
N GLU A 147 7.05 -27.90 5.21
CA GLU A 147 8.32 -28.20 4.55
C GLU A 147 9.51 -27.44 5.16
N HIS A 148 9.28 -26.23 5.71
CA HIS A 148 10.33 -25.31 6.15
C HIS A 148 9.99 -24.69 7.51
N LYS A 149 10.27 -25.39 8.61
CA LYS A 149 9.96 -24.85 9.94
C LYS A 149 10.81 -23.62 10.27
N GLU A 150 10.19 -22.65 10.94
CA GLU A 150 10.84 -21.46 11.52
C GLU A 150 11.40 -20.42 10.51
N HIS A 151 11.14 -20.59 9.20
CA HIS A 151 11.61 -19.65 8.16
C HIS A 151 11.11 -18.20 8.35
N ASP A 152 9.94 -18.01 8.95
CA ASP A 152 9.34 -16.69 9.20
C ASP A 152 10.25 -15.81 10.07
N SER A 153 10.95 -16.42 11.04
CA SER A 153 11.88 -15.70 11.91
C SER A 153 13.11 -15.24 11.14
N ASP A 154 13.62 -16.06 10.22
CA ASP A 154 14.74 -15.71 9.36
C ASP A 154 14.35 -14.62 8.34
N LEU A 155 13.12 -14.69 7.81
CA LEU A 155 12.56 -13.66 6.94
C LEU A 155 12.48 -12.31 7.67
N LEU A 156 11.87 -12.30 8.87
CA LEU A 156 11.77 -11.10 9.69
C LEU A 156 13.14 -10.55 10.07
N LEU A 157 14.06 -11.41 10.53
CA LEU A 157 15.38 -10.99 10.96
C LEU A 157 16.17 -10.36 9.80
N THR A 158 16.12 -10.97 8.63
CA THR A 158 16.80 -10.47 7.42
C THR A 158 16.21 -9.12 7.03
N ALA A 159 14.88 -9.03 6.86
CA ALA A 159 14.21 -7.79 6.47
C ALA A 159 14.46 -6.63 7.45
N LEU A 160 14.33 -6.88 8.77
CA LEU A 160 14.49 -5.86 9.79
C LEU A 160 15.96 -5.47 10.01
N SER A 161 16.92 -6.33 9.66
CA SER A 161 18.35 -5.99 9.68
C SER A 161 18.68 -4.97 8.60
N GLU A 162 18.09 -5.10 7.42
CA GLU A 162 18.29 -4.17 6.31
C GLU A 162 17.47 -2.88 6.44
N LEU A 163 16.18 -3.01 6.76
CA LEU A 163 15.24 -1.89 6.74
C LEU A 163 15.12 -1.17 8.09
N GLY A 164 15.77 -1.69 9.12
CA GLY A 164 15.75 -1.11 10.46
C GLY A 164 14.36 -1.14 11.09
N ASN A 165 13.79 0.04 11.37
CA ASN A 165 12.50 0.15 12.04
C ASN A 165 11.34 0.57 11.12
N ARG A 166 11.50 0.35 9.81
CA ARG A 166 10.40 0.45 8.85
C ARG A 166 9.37 -0.67 9.11
N ILE A 167 8.11 -0.39 8.84
CA ILE A 167 7.05 -1.40 8.86
C ILE A 167 7.21 -2.28 7.62
N ILE A 168 7.25 -3.59 7.81
CA ILE A 168 7.37 -4.61 6.77
C ILE A 168 6.17 -5.56 6.83
N MET A 169 5.87 -6.19 5.71
CA MET A 169 4.86 -7.23 5.61
C MET A 169 5.49 -8.55 5.13
N ILE A 170 5.12 -9.66 5.74
CA ILE A 170 5.40 -11.00 5.18
C ILE A 170 4.07 -11.59 4.73
N SER A 171 4.03 -12.04 3.49
CA SER A 171 2.84 -12.64 2.88
C SER A 171 3.19 -13.92 2.12
N TYR A 172 2.21 -14.82 2.02
CA TYR A 172 2.29 -16.09 1.29
C TYR A 172 1.41 -16.02 0.06
N TYR A 173 1.97 -16.37 -1.09
CA TYR A 173 1.26 -16.40 -2.35
C TYR A 173 0.90 -17.84 -2.72
N ASP A 174 -0.41 -18.14 -2.76
CA ASP A 174 -0.90 -19.40 -3.31
C ASP A 174 -1.14 -19.25 -4.82
N ASP A 175 -0.22 -19.78 -5.63
CA ASP A 175 -0.31 -19.72 -7.09
C ASP A 175 -1.54 -20.46 -7.65
N SER A 176 -2.05 -21.48 -6.93
CA SER A 176 -3.20 -22.27 -7.36
C SER A 176 -4.52 -21.54 -7.17
N ALA A 177 -4.64 -20.81 -6.05
CA ALA A 177 -5.79 -19.98 -5.74
C ALA A 177 -5.68 -18.55 -6.31
N LYS A 178 -4.46 -18.12 -6.68
CA LYS A 178 -4.12 -16.73 -7.03
C LYS A 178 -4.43 -15.75 -5.90
N GLU A 179 -4.16 -16.18 -4.66
CA GLU A 179 -4.44 -15.42 -3.43
C GLU A 179 -3.15 -15.07 -2.68
N MET A 180 -3.11 -13.89 -2.09
CA MET A 180 -2.03 -13.41 -1.24
C MET A 180 -2.52 -13.31 0.20
N MET A 181 -1.93 -14.06 1.13
CA MET A 181 -2.32 -14.06 2.54
C MET A 181 -1.27 -13.35 3.40
N PRO A 182 -1.64 -12.45 4.32
CA PRO A 182 -0.68 -11.84 5.23
C PRO A 182 -0.38 -12.79 6.39
N LEU A 183 0.89 -12.87 6.77
CA LEU A 183 1.33 -13.52 8.01
C LEU A 183 1.72 -12.47 9.06
N HIS A 184 2.56 -11.51 8.69
CA HIS A 184 3.07 -10.46 9.59
C HIS A 184 2.88 -9.07 9.00
N LEU A 185 2.52 -8.10 9.85
CA LEU A 185 2.75 -6.67 9.62
C LEU A 185 3.42 -6.10 10.86
N THR A 186 4.68 -5.68 10.76
CA THR A 186 5.47 -5.34 11.95
C THR A 186 6.59 -4.37 11.63
N ASN A 187 7.06 -3.64 12.63
CA ASN A 187 8.42 -3.10 12.62
C ASN A 187 9.30 -3.87 13.63
N ARG A 188 10.48 -3.35 13.97
CA ARG A 188 11.40 -4.02 14.89
C ARG A 188 10.92 -4.06 16.35
N THR A 189 10.00 -3.17 16.73
CA THR A 189 9.61 -2.96 18.13
C THR A 189 8.19 -3.38 18.44
N LYS A 190 7.28 -3.35 17.45
CA LYS A 190 5.83 -3.39 17.65
C LYS A 190 5.16 -4.17 16.50
N PRO A 191 4.74 -5.43 16.71
CA PRO A 191 3.89 -6.12 15.74
C PRO A 191 2.53 -5.45 15.67
N LEU A 192 2.08 -5.12 14.46
CA LEU A 192 0.76 -4.54 14.20
C LEU A 192 -0.26 -5.62 13.83
N PHE A 193 0.18 -6.66 13.14
CA PHE A 193 -0.63 -7.83 12.79
C PHE A 193 0.23 -9.10 12.81
N TYR A 194 -0.39 -10.19 13.25
CA TYR A 194 0.12 -11.55 13.10
C TYR A 194 -1.05 -12.52 12.96
N TYR A 195 -0.94 -13.49 12.04
CA TYR A 195 -1.96 -14.50 11.85
C TYR A 195 -1.36 -15.89 11.62
N THR A 196 -1.72 -16.85 12.46
CA THR A 196 -1.43 -18.26 12.25
C THR A 196 -2.72 -19.03 12.12
N ARG A 197 -2.78 -19.96 11.16
CA ARG A 197 -3.82 -20.99 11.11
C ARG A 197 -3.69 -22.02 12.23
#